data_AF-A0A7W7EIS8-F1
#
_entry.id   AF-A0A7W7EIS8-F1
#
_cell.length_a   1.000
_cell.length_b   1.000
_cell.length_c   1.000
_cell.angle_alpha   90.00
_cell.angle_beta   90.00
_cell.angle_gamma   90.00
#
_symmetry.space_group_name_H-M   'P 1'
#
loop_
_entity.id
_entity.type
_entity.pdbx_description
1 polymer ?
#
loop_
_entity_poly.entity_id
_entity_poly.type
_entity_poly.pdbx_seq_one_letter_code
_entity_poly.pdbx_strand_id
1 'polypeptide(L)'
;MSELSCILLAGPNGSGKSSAFPKLKLEGVWINADEIAKAMPASGDGRSTDMHAGRAALRKIAEMIETRQSFIFETTLSSQHSIRLMQEAKAAGFTVGLYYVALDSVETNVERVKQRVLKGGHDIPEENIRRRHKGSFENLTEALRIADEVLLIDNSGLEPHEVFAISSGVVQSFNIDDSQELHALMSAKVCEAYGLVRYDTGFRKAPKLAVRQSNDAVPDSPKPSPGHKPKPTGMK
;
A
#
# COMPACT_ATOMS: atom_id res chain seq x y z
N MET A 1 -26.15 13.68 8.19
CA MET A 1 -25.02 14.16 7.38
C MET A 1 -24.37 12.93 6.79
N SER A 2 -24.09 12.91 5.49
CA SER A 2 -23.32 11.82 4.89
C SER A 2 -21.94 11.78 5.54
N GLU A 3 -21.41 10.57 5.69
CA GLU A 3 -20.04 10.35 6.18
C GLU A 3 -19.05 10.95 5.17
N LEU A 4 -18.05 11.68 5.67
CA LEU A 4 -17.02 12.27 4.81
C LEU A 4 -16.07 11.19 4.33
N SER A 5 -15.79 11.13 3.03
CA SER A 5 -14.94 10.12 2.43
C SER A 5 -13.77 10.73 1.67
N CYS A 6 -12.59 10.15 1.89
CA CYS A 6 -11.38 10.39 1.12
C CYS A 6 -11.05 9.08 0.41
N ILE A 7 -11.25 9.05 -0.91
CA ILE A 7 -11.08 7.83 -1.69
C ILE A 7 -9.82 7.94 -2.55
N LEU A 8 -8.93 6.97 -2.39
CA LEU A 8 -7.78 6.80 -3.24
C LEU A 8 -8.10 5.79 -4.32
N LEU A 9 -8.07 6.26 -5.57
CA LEU A 9 -7.95 5.37 -6.71
C LEU A 9 -6.46 5.19 -7.02
N ALA A 10 -5.90 4.07 -6.59
CA ALA A 10 -4.47 3.86 -6.44
C ALA A 10 -3.92 2.72 -7.32
N GLY A 11 -2.62 2.77 -7.64
CA GLY A 11 -1.90 1.70 -8.31
C GLY A 11 -1.06 2.13 -9.53
N PRO A 12 -0.20 1.25 -10.07
CA PRO A 12 0.80 1.61 -11.08
C PRO A 12 0.23 2.27 -12.35
N ASN A 13 1.06 3.00 -13.10
CA ASN A 13 0.64 3.57 -14.40
C ASN A 13 0.17 2.45 -15.35
N GLY A 14 -0.88 2.68 -16.14
CA GLY A 14 -1.40 1.66 -17.06
C GLY A 14 -2.26 0.55 -16.43
N SER A 15 -2.45 0.54 -15.10
CA SER A 15 -3.26 -0.50 -14.43
C SER A 15 -4.77 -0.42 -14.67
N GLY A 16 -5.26 0.67 -15.28
CA GLY A 16 -6.69 0.81 -15.62
C GLY A 16 -7.55 1.50 -14.56
N LYS A 17 -6.93 2.17 -13.57
CA LYS A 17 -7.60 3.02 -12.56
C LYS A 17 -8.74 3.86 -13.14
N SER A 18 -8.44 4.76 -14.08
CA SER A 18 -9.43 5.69 -14.65
C SER A 18 -10.53 4.98 -15.47
N SER A 19 -10.31 3.73 -15.90
CA SER A 19 -11.33 2.91 -16.56
C SER A 19 -12.22 2.15 -15.57
N ALA A 20 -11.69 1.80 -14.39
CA ALA A 20 -12.43 1.16 -13.32
C ALA A 20 -13.32 2.15 -12.57
N PHE A 21 -12.86 3.39 -12.37
CA PHE A 21 -13.55 4.40 -11.58
C PHE A 21 -15.01 4.70 -11.97
N PRO A 22 -15.36 4.93 -13.26
CA PRO A 22 -16.74 5.20 -13.64
C PRO A 22 -17.72 4.07 -13.31
N LYS A 23 -17.22 2.82 -13.18
CA LYS A 23 -18.02 1.66 -12.84
C LYS A 23 -18.36 1.61 -11.34
N LEU A 24 -17.53 2.21 -10.49
CA LEU A 24 -17.65 2.14 -9.03
C LEU A 24 -18.70 3.10 -8.44
N LYS A 25 -19.25 4.04 -9.24
CA LYS A 25 -20.28 5.01 -8.82
C LYS A 25 -19.97 5.72 -7.49
N LEU A 26 -18.70 6.05 -7.27
CA LEU A 26 -18.24 6.66 -6.02
C LEU A 26 -18.67 8.13 -5.96
N GLU A 27 -19.08 8.58 -4.77
CA GLU A 27 -19.46 9.97 -4.52
C GLU A 27 -18.27 10.80 -4.02
N GLY A 28 -18.11 12.01 -4.55
CA GLY A 28 -17.07 12.95 -4.14
C GLY A 28 -16.53 13.78 -5.30
N VAL A 29 -15.83 14.85 -4.97
CA VAL A 29 -15.13 15.68 -5.96
C VAL A 29 -13.96 14.87 -6.54
N TRP A 30 -13.96 14.66 -7.85
CA TRP A 30 -12.89 13.99 -8.57
C TRP A 30 -11.69 14.91 -8.76
N ILE A 31 -10.51 14.47 -8.31
CA ILE A 31 -9.25 15.21 -8.40
C ILE A 31 -8.21 14.35 -9.13
N ASN A 32 -7.92 14.72 -10.38
CA ASN A 32 -6.93 14.04 -11.21
C ASN A 32 -5.89 15.02 -11.77
N ALA A 33 -4.61 14.78 -11.47
CA ALA A 33 -3.51 15.61 -11.95
C ALA A 33 -3.42 15.63 -13.49
N ASP A 34 -3.73 14.54 -14.18
CA ASP A 34 -3.68 14.47 -15.65
C ASP A 34 -4.80 15.32 -16.28
N GLU A 35 -5.98 15.38 -15.67
CA GLU A 35 -7.08 16.25 -16.12
C GLU A 35 -6.79 17.72 -15.85
N ILE A 36 -6.20 18.02 -14.69
CA ILE A 36 -5.74 19.37 -14.36
C ILE A 36 -4.66 19.80 -15.36
N ALA A 37 -3.70 18.93 -15.70
CA ALA A 37 -2.66 19.23 -16.67
C ALA A 37 -3.24 19.56 -18.06
N LYS A 38 -4.24 18.81 -18.52
CA LYS A 38 -4.94 19.06 -19.79
C LYS A 38 -5.69 20.39 -19.83
N ALA A 39 -6.17 20.87 -18.68
CA ALA A 39 -6.89 22.14 -18.57
C ALA A 39 -5.95 23.35 -18.47
N MET A 40 -4.63 23.14 -18.28
CA MET A 40 -3.68 24.24 -18.17
C MET A 40 -3.23 24.78 -19.52
N PRO A 41 -2.94 26.10 -19.61
CA PRO A 41 -2.36 26.69 -20.82
C PRO A 41 -1.05 25.97 -21.16
N ALA A 42 -0.86 25.65 -22.45
CA ALA A 42 0.36 25.02 -22.93
C ALA A 42 1.56 25.92 -22.61
N SER A 43 2.28 25.58 -21.55
CA SER A 43 3.62 26.11 -21.29
C SER A 43 4.57 25.27 -22.14
N GLY A 44 5.50 25.90 -22.88
CA GLY A 44 6.41 25.20 -23.81
C GLY A 44 7.31 24.10 -23.21
N ASP A 45 7.25 23.89 -21.89
CA ASP A 45 7.92 22.82 -21.14
C ASP A 45 6.90 21.91 -20.44
N GLY A 46 6.64 20.73 -21.00
CA GLY A 46 5.69 19.75 -20.44
C GLY A 46 6.02 19.26 -19.03
N ARG A 47 7.32 19.24 -18.65
CA ARG A 47 7.73 18.86 -17.29
C ARG A 47 7.30 19.90 -16.26
N SER A 48 7.33 21.16 -16.66
CA SER A 48 6.81 22.25 -15.83
C SER A 48 5.30 22.11 -15.64
N THR A 49 4.55 21.74 -16.69
CA THR A 49 3.10 21.56 -16.64
C THR A 49 2.69 20.45 -15.69
N ASP A 50 3.31 19.27 -15.78
CA ASP A 50 3.02 18.13 -14.88
C ASP A 50 3.27 18.48 -13.41
N MET A 51 4.35 19.22 -13.14
CA MET A 51 4.69 19.65 -11.78
C MET A 51 3.68 20.67 -11.24
N HIS A 52 3.24 21.61 -12.07
CA HIS A 52 2.18 22.55 -11.69
C HIS A 52 0.86 21.82 -11.44
N ALA A 53 0.52 20.83 -12.27
CA ALA A 53 -0.73 20.09 -12.16
C ALA A 53 -0.75 19.24 -10.89
N GLY A 54 0.37 18.59 -10.57
CA GLY A 54 0.57 17.94 -9.28
C GLY A 54 0.32 18.90 -8.12
N ARG A 55 0.99 20.06 -8.08
CA ARG A 55 0.78 21.06 -7.03
C ARG A 55 -0.66 21.55 -6.93
N ALA A 56 -1.34 21.76 -8.06
CA ALA A 56 -2.73 22.18 -8.10
C ALA A 56 -3.67 21.10 -7.53
N ALA A 57 -3.44 19.82 -7.87
CA ALA A 57 -4.16 18.70 -7.28
C ALA A 57 -4.01 18.68 -5.75
N LEU A 58 -2.80 18.90 -5.24
CA LEU A 58 -2.55 18.91 -3.78
C LEU A 58 -3.26 20.06 -3.07
N ARG A 59 -3.26 21.26 -3.68
CA ARG A 59 -4.02 22.39 -3.14
C ARG A 59 -5.51 22.10 -3.12
N LYS A 60 -6.03 21.44 -4.16
CA LYS A 60 -7.44 21.06 -4.20
C LYS A 60 -7.77 20.05 -3.11
N ILE A 61 -6.93 19.05 -2.89
CA ILE A 61 -7.11 18.08 -1.79
C ILE A 61 -7.12 18.79 -0.43
N ALA A 62 -6.17 19.70 -0.20
CA ALA A 62 -6.15 20.49 1.05
C ALA A 62 -7.43 21.32 1.23
N GLU A 63 -7.93 21.95 0.16
CA GLU A 63 -9.21 22.67 0.16
C GLU A 63 -10.39 21.73 0.51
N MET A 64 -10.44 20.52 -0.04
CA MET A 64 -11.50 19.55 0.27
C MET A 64 -11.49 19.13 1.75
N ILE A 65 -10.30 18.93 2.31
CA ILE A 65 -10.14 18.62 3.75
C ILE A 65 -10.61 19.80 4.60
N GLU A 66 -10.16 21.02 4.28
CA GLU A 66 -10.51 22.24 5.02
C GLU A 66 -12.02 22.55 4.95
N THR A 67 -12.62 22.40 3.77
CA THR A 67 -14.04 22.68 3.52
C THR A 67 -14.95 21.49 3.84
N ARG A 68 -14.39 20.38 4.34
CA ARG A 68 -15.13 19.15 4.70
C ARG A 68 -15.99 18.61 3.57
N GLN A 69 -15.42 18.48 2.37
CA GLN A 69 -16.07 17.91 1.20
C GLN A 69 -15.45 16.55 0.87
N SER A 70 -16.29 15.52 0.65
CA SER A 70 -15.81 14.22 0.19
C SER A 70 -15.13 14.33 -1.18
N PHE A 71 -14.03 13.60 -1.36
CA PHE A 71 -13.23 13.66 -2.57
C PHE A 71 -12.64 12.31 -2.94
N ILE A 72 -12.40 12.15 -4.23
CA ILE A 72 -11.68 11.01 -4.79
C ILE A 72 -10.46 11.56 -5.52
N PHE A 73 -9.28 10.96 -5.32
CA PHE A 73 -8.11 11.33 -6.08
C PHE A 73 -7.38 10.12 -6.67
N GLU A 74 -6.90 10.30 -7.91
CA GLU A 74 -6.10 9.29 -8.60
C GLU A 74 -4.62 9.44 -8.23
N THR A 75 -3.97 8.32 -7.91
CA THR A 75 -2.54 8.31 -7.60
C THR A 75 -1.88 7.01 -8.04
N THR A 76 -0.58 7.07 -8.32
CA THR A 76 0.22 5.85 -8.50
C THR A 76 0.61 5.18 -7.18
N LEU A 77 0.25 5.76 -6.04
CA LEU A 77 0.67 5.36 -4.68
C LEU A 77 2.20 5.28 -4.50
N SER A 78 2.98 5.71 -5.48
CA SER A 78 4.43 5.52 -5.49
C SER A 78 5.22 6.55 -4.70
N SER A 79 4.54 7.56 -4.16
CA SER A 79 5.14 8.62 -3.37
C SER A 79 4.64 8.56 -1.93
N GLN A 80 5.54 8.87 -0.98
CA GLN A 80 5.19 9.03 0.43
C GLN A 80 4.17 10.15 0.69
N HIS A 81 3.96 11.03 -0.29
CA HIS A 81 2.96 12.07 -0.16
C HIS A 81 1.54 11.52 -0.13
N SER A 82 1.22 10.49 -0.93
CA SER A 82 -0.11 9.85 -0.90
C SER A 82 -0.40 9.26 0.48
N ILE A 83 0.60 8.68 1.14
CA ILE A 83 0.49 8.14 2.50
C ILE A 83 0.20 9.26 3.51
N ARG A 84 0.93 10.38 3.43
CA ARG A 84 0.67 11.55 4.29
C ARG A 84 -0.74 12.10 4.10
N LEU A 85 -1.22 12.22 2.87
CA LEU A 85 -2.58 12.67 2.58
C LEU A 85 -3.65 11.75 3.19
N MET A 86 -3.45 10.43 3.14
CA MET A 86 -4.36 9.49 3.81
C MET A 86 -4.38 9.72 5.32
N GLN A 87 -3.22 9.91 5.94
CA GLN A 87 -3.10 10.18 7.38
C GLN A 87 -3.76 11.52 7.75
N GLU A 88 -3.54 12.57 6.97
CA GLU A 88 -4.13 13.90 7.16
C GLU A 88 -5.66 13.85 7.04
N ALA A 89 -6.18 13.18 6.02
CA ALA A 89 -7.63 13.00 5.83
C ALA A 89 -8.24 12.21 6.99
N LYS A 90 -7.61 11.11 7.41
CA LYS A 90 -8.07 10.31 8.56
C LYS A 90 -8.07 11.13 9.84
N ALA A 91 -7.03 11.91 10.10
CA ALA A 91 -6.94 12.81 11.25
C ALA A 91 -8.01 13.92 11.23
N ALA A 92 -8.45 14.35 10.03
CA ALA A 92 -9.53 15.31 9.84
C ALA A 92 -10.94 14.70 9.94
N GLY A 93 -11.04 13.40 10.21
CA GLY A 93 -12.30 12.67 10.41
C GLY A 93 -12.96 12.21 9.11
N PHE A 94 -12.19 12.01 8.04
CA PHE A 94 -12.65 11.33 6.84
C PHE A 94 -12.46 9.82 6.97
N THR A 95 -13.41 9.06 6.43
CA THR A 95 -13.26 7.63 6.18
C THR A 95 -12.41 7.44 4.93
N VAL A 96 -11.33 6.68 5.05
CA VAL A 96 -10.34 6.52 3.99
C VAL A 96 -10.61 5.25 3.20
N GLY A 97 -11.00 5.39 1.93
CA GLY A 97 -11.16 4.30 0.99
C GLY A 97 -9.92 4.10 0.12
N LEU A 98 -9.51 2.85 -0.11
CA LEU A 98 -8.41 2.49 -1.01
C LEU A 98 -8.88 1.50 -2.07
N TYR A 99 -9.00 1.98 -3.31
CA TYR A 99 -9.27 1.16 -4.48
C TYR A 99 -7.96 0.98 -5.23
N TYR A 100 -7.26 -0.13 -4.98
CA TYR A 100 -5.95 -0.39 -5.53
C TYR A 100 -6.03 -1.35 -6.73
N VAL A 101 -5.61 -0.88 -7.89
CA VAL A 101 -5.65 -1.63 -9.15
C VAL A 101 -4.23 -1.90 -9.65
N ALA A 102 -3.90 -3.17 -9.85
CA ALA A 102 -2.61 -3.60 -10.34
C ALA A 102 -2.72 -4.62 -11.49
N LEU A 103 -1.58 -4.94 -12.09
CA LEU A 103 -1.43 -5.93 -13.14
C LEU A 103 -0.37 -6.95 -12.72
N ASP A 104 -0.40 -8.09 -13.40
CA ASP A 104 0.50 -9.23 -13.26
C ASP A 104 1.98 -8.86 -13.40
N SER A 105 2.30 -7.89 -14.25
CA SER A 105 3.67 -7.47 -14.48
C SER A 105 3.82 -5.99 -14.85
N VAL A 106 5.00 -5.46 -14.54
CA VAL A 106 5.41 -4.12 -14.98
C VAL A 106 5.51 -4.01 -16.50
N GLU A 107 5.79 -5.12 -17.21
CA GLU A 107 5.80 -5.13 -18.68
C GLU A 107 4.40 -4.87 -19.24
N THR A 108 3.38 -5.48 -18.63
CA THR A 108 1.97 -5.22 -18.98
C THR A 108 1.61 -3.74 -18.75
N ASN A 109 2.13 -3.11 -17.68
CA ASN A 109 1.94 -1.67 -17.46
C ASN A 109 2.57 -0.83 -18.56
N VAL A 110 3.82 -1.13 -18.95
CA VAL A 110 4.55 -0.44 -20.01
C VAL A 110 3.82 -0.57 -21.34
N GLU A 111 3.39 -1.78 -21.70
CA GLU A 111 2.68 -2.03 -22.94
C GLU A 111 1.34 -1.29 -22.99
N ARG A 112 0.55 -1.33 -21.91
CA ARG A 112 -0.72 -0.58 -21.85
C ARG A 112 -0.52 0.93 -21.98
N VAL A 113 0.55 1.49 -21.42
CA VAL A 113 0.87 2.92 -21.61
C VAL A 113 1.26 3.20 -23.07
N LYS A 114 2.11 2.37 -23.69
CA LYS A 114 2.47 2.49 -25.11
C LYS A 114 1.23 2.48 -26.01
N GLN A 115 0.32 1.52 -25.81
CA GLN A 115 -0.94 1.43 -26.56
C GLN A 115 -1.84 2.66 -26.36
N ARG A 116 -1.86 3.24 -25.17
CA ARG A 116 -2.61 4.48 -24.89
C ARG A 116 -2.00 5.68 -25.61
N VAL A 117 -0.68 5.78 -25.68
CA VAL A 117 0.03 6.85 -26.41
C VAL A 117 -0.26 6.77 -27.91
N LEU A 118 -0.26 5.56 -28.48
CA LEU A 118 -0.65 5.34 -29.89
C LEU A 118 -2.09 5.82 -30.19
N LYS A 119 -2.96 5.86 -29.18
CA LYS A 119 -4.34 6.38 -29.26
C LYS A 119 -4.45 7.86 -28.91
N GLY A 120 -3.33 8.59 -28.79
CA GLY A 120 -3.29 10.02 -28.50
C GLY A 120 -3.31 10.39 -27.00
N GLY A 121 -3.05 9.43 -26.11
CA GLY A 121 -2.92 9.69 -24.67
C GLY A 121 -1.56 10.26 -24.25
N HIS A 122 -1.44 10.62 -22.97
CA HIS A 122 -0.19 11.15 -22.40
C HIS A 122 0.89 10.07 -22.27
N ASP A 123 2.08 10.41 -22.77
CA ASP A 123 3.28 9.57 -22.72
C ASP A 123 4.00 9.70 -21.38
N ILE A 124 4.50 8.57 -20.88
CA ILE A 124 5.23 8.49 -19.61
C ILE A 124 6.49 7.68 -19.88
N PRO A 125 7.70 8.22 -19.61
CA PRO A 125 8.94 7.48 -19.80
C PRO A 125 8.92 6.14 -19.07
N GLU A 126 9.39 5.08 -19.74
CA GLU A 126 9.35 3.70 -19.22
C GLU A 126 10.04 3.57 -17.84
N GLU A 127 11.18 4.24 -17.66
CA GLU A 127 11.89 4.28 -16.37
C GLU A 127 10.99 4.82 -15.23
N ASN A 128 10.18 5.85 -15.52
CA ASN A 128 9.23 6.38 -14.55
C ASN A 128 8.11 5.38 -14.25
N ILE A 129 7.61 4.64 -15.25
CA ILE A 129 6.61 3.58 -15.05
C ILE A 129 7.17 2.51 -14.10
N ARG A 130 8.39 2.01 -14.37
CA ARG A 130 9.05 0.97 -13.55
C ARG A 130 9.32 1.45 -12.13
N ARG A 131 9.87 2.65 -11.97
CA ARG A 131 10.12 3.27 -10.66
C ARG A 131 8.82 3.43 -9.87
N ARG A 132 7.76 3.93 -10.51
CA ARG A 132 6.46 4.15 -9.85
C ARG A 132 5.77 2.82 -9.53
N HIS A 133 5.88 1.81 -10.39
CA HIS A 133 5.39 0.46 -10.11
C HIS A 133 6.00 -0.09 -8.82
N LYS A 134 7.33 -0.07 -8.71
CA LYS A 134 8.03 -0.51 -7.50
C LYS A 134 7.57 0.26 -6.26
N GLY A 135 7.59 1.60 -6.32
CA GLY A 135 7.18 2.45 -5.19
C GLY A 135 5.71 2.25 -4.79
N SER A 136 4.84 1.92 -5.74
CA SER A 136 3.41 1.65 -5.48
C SER A 136 3.24 0.45 -4.54
N PHE A 137 3.93 -0.66 -4.81
CA PHE A 137 3.87 -1.85 -3.97
C PHE A 137 4.66 -1.72 -2.66
N GLU A 138 5.75 -0.94 -2.65
CA GLU A 138 6.47 -0.60 -1.42
C GLU A 138 5.56 0.13 -0.42
N ASN A 139 4.73 1.05 -0.90
CA ASN A 139 3.83 1.85 -0.07
C ASN A 139 2.49 1.16 0.25
N LEU A 140 2.15 0.06 -0.45
CA LEU A 140 0.84 -0.58 -0.32
C LEU A 140 0.56 -1.06 1.11
N THR A 141 1.54 -1.66 1.81
CA THR A 141 1.36 -2.11 3.20
C THR A 141 0.93 -0.96 4.11
N GLU A 142 1.59 0.20 3.99
CA GLU A 142 1.28 1.35 4.83
C GLU A 142 -0.09 1.95 4.48
N ALA A 143 -0.42 2.03 3.18
CA ALA A 143 -1.74 2.45 2.74
C ALA A 143 -2.86 1.55 3.30
N LEU A 144 -2.64 0.22 3.32
CA LEU A 144 -3.57 -0.74 3.92
C LEU A 144 -3.78 -0.49 5.42
N ARG A 145 -2.74 -0.13 6.17
CA ARG A 145 -2.87 0.18 7.61
C ARG A 145 -3.70 1.43 7.88
N ILE A 146 -3.70 2.38 6.95
CA ILE A 146 -4.40 3.67 7.10
C ILE A 146 -5.85 3.57 6.61
N ALA A 147 -6.10 2.82 5.55
CA ALA A 147 -7.43 2.71 4.95
C ALA A 147 -8.44 2.03 5.88
N ASP A 148 -9.67 2.51 5.86
CA ASP A 148 -10.82 1.93 6.54
C ASP A 148 -11.53 0.93 5.62
N GLU A 149 -11.67 1.29 4.34
CA GLU A 149 -12.25 0.44 3.30
C GLU A 149 -11.22 0.16 2.21
N VAL A 150 -11.08 -1.10 1.80
CA VAL A 150 -10.09 -1.50 0.78
C VAL A 150 -10.71 -2.46 -0.22
N LEU A 151 -10.46 -2.19 -1.50
CA LEU A 151 -10.65 -3.12 -2.61
C LEU A 151 -9.32 -3.29 -3.36
N LEU A 152 -8.80 -4.52 -3.39
CA LEU A 152 -7.62 -4.87 -4.18
C LEU A 152 -8.06 -5.61 -5.44
N ILE A 153 -7.64 -5.10 -6.60
CA ILE A 153 -8.11 -5.57 -7.91
C ILE A 153 -6.91 -5.97 -8.77
N ASP A 154 -6.96 -7.19 -9.29
CA ASP A 154 -6.15 -7.61 -10.43
C ASP A 154 -6.90 -7.26 -11.73
N ASN A 155 -6.30 -6.42 -12.56
CA ASN A 155 -6.89 -6.00 -13.83
C ASN A 155 -6.10 -6.51 -15.04
N SER A 156 -5.43 -7.66 -14.91
CA SER A 156 -4.62 -8.30 -15.96
C SER A 156 -5.48 -8.99 -17.02
N GLY A 157 -6.61 -9.57 -16.60
CA GLY A 157 -7.55 -10.27 -17.48
C GLY A 157 -8.46 -9.35 -18.31
N LEU A 158 -9.44 -9.98 -18.96
CA LEU A 158 -10.48 -9.27 -19.74
C LEU A 158 -11.41 -8.46 -18.85
N GLU A 159 -11.75 -9.00 -17.69
CA GLU A 159 -12.56 -8.34 -16.67
C GLU A 159 -11.73 -8.14 -15.39
N PRO A 160 -11.97 -7.06 -14.64
CA PRO A 160 -11.34 -6.86 -13.34
C PRO A 160 -11.70 -8.00 -12.37
N HIS A 161 -10.69 -8.51 -11.66
CA HIS A 161 -10.82 -9.55 -10.67
C HIS A 161 -10.60 -8.98 -9.27
N GLU A 162 -11.64 -8.99 -8.44
CA GLU A 162 -11.57 -8.53 -7.05
C GLU A 162 -10.86 -9.57 -6.18
N VAL A 163 -9.64 -9.26 -5.75
CA VAL A 163 -8.79 -10.20 -4.98
C VAL A 163 -9.13 -10.13 -3.49
N PHE A 164 -9.35 -8.92 -2.96
CA PHE A 164 -9.70 -8.69 -1.56
C PHE A 164 -10.69 -7.55 -1.41
N ALA A 165 -11.69 -7.75 -0.56
CA ALA A 165 -12.46 -6.68 0.06
C ALA A 165 -12.21 -6.69 1.57
N ILE A 166 -11.82 -5.55 2.14
CA ILE A 166 -11.50 -5.40 3.56
C ILE A 166 -12.22 -4.17 4.09
N SER A 167 -12.85 -4.31 5.25
CA SER A 167 -13.50 -3.22 5.98
C SER A 167 -13.01 -3.22 7.41
N SER A 168 -12.58 -2.05 7.90
CA SER A 168 -12.07 -1.83 9.25
C SER A 168 -11.00 -2.85 9.68
N GLY A 169 -10.10 -3.19 8.75
CA GLY A 169 -9.02 -4.17 8.96
C GLY A 169 -9.47 -5.63 9.03
N VAL A 170 -10.72 -5.93 8.66
CA VAL A 170 -11.27 -7.29 8.58
C VAL A 170 -11.49 -7.67 7.11
N VAL A 171 -10.89 -8.78 6.68
CA VAL A 171 -11.12 -9.36 5.35
C VAL A 171 -12.57 -9.82 5.27
N GLN A 172 -13.37 -9.16 4.43
CA GLN A 172 -14.78 -9.47 4.20
C GLN A 172 -14.93 -10.58 3.16
N SER A 173 -14.13 -10.49 2.09
CA SER A 173 -14.05 -11.50 1.04
C SER A 173 -12.65 -11.54 0.45
N PHE A 174 -12.30 -12.67 -0.13
CA PHE A 174 -11.09 -12.85 -0.92
C PHE A 174 -11.35 -13.85 -2.05
N ASN A 175 -10.69 -13.64 -3.19
CA ASN A 175 -10.73 -14.54 -4.34
C ASN A 175 -9.31 -14.65 -4.91
N ILE A 176 -8.51 -15.53 -4.32
CA ILE A 176 -7.08 -15.64 -4.60
C ILE A 176 -6.85 -16.81 -5.55
N ASP A 177 -6.25 -16.52 -6.69
CA ASP A 177 -5.62 -17.51 -7.56
C ASP A 177 -4.14 -17.64 -7.19
N ASP A 178 -3.76 -18.77 -6.57
CA ASP A 178 -2.40 -19.05 -6.11
C ASP A 178 -1.39 -19.26 -7.25
N SER A 179 -1.85 -19.43 -8.48
CA SER A 179 -0.97 -19.46 -9.65
C SER A 179 -0.48 -18.07 -10.06
N GLN A 180 -1.08 -17.00 -9.54
CA GLN A 180 -0.75 -15.62 -9.89
C GLN A 180 0.19 -14.98 -8.86
N GLU A 181 1.36 -14.54 -9.34
CA GLU A 181 2.36 -13.86 -8.49
C GLU A 181 1.81 -12.57 -7.88
N LEU A 182 0.97 -11.84 -8.61
CA LEU A 182 0.32 -10.63 -8.10
C LEU A 182 -0.55 -10.94 -6.88
N HIS A 183 -1.34 -12.02 -6.91
CA HIS A 183 -2.19 -12.38 -5.78
C HIS A 183 -1.38 -12.83 -4.56
N ALA A 184 -0.27 -13.55 -4.78
CA ALA A 184 0.67 -13.89 -3.72
C ALA A 184 1.26 -12.62 -3.08
N LEU A 185 1.65 -11.64 -3.90
CA LEU A 185 2.16 -10.34 -3.43
C LEU A 185 1.10 -9.57 -2.64
N MET A 186 -0.12 -9.44 -3.16
CA MET A 186 -1.24 -8.78 -2.46
C MET A 186 -1.53 -9.46 -1.13
N SER A 187 -1.57 -10.80 -1.11
CA SER A 187 -1.78 -11.59 0.11
C SER A 187 -0.69 -11.31 1.15
N ALA A 188 0.57 -11.24 0.73
CA ALA A 188 1.68 -10.91 1.63
C ALA A 188 1.53 -9.50 2.22
N LYS A 189 1.12 -8.51 1.41
CA LYS A 189 0.89 -7.13 1.84
C LYS A 189 -0.28 -7.01 2.82
N VAL A 190 -1.38 -7.72 2.58
CA VAL A 190 -2.54 -7.79 3.49
C VAL A 190 -2.14 -8.46 4.81
N CYS A 191 -1.44 -9.60 4.76
CA CYS A 191 -0.95 -10.28 5.95
C CYS A 191 -0.01 -9.40 6.78
N GLU A 192 0.92 -8.69 6.14
CA GLU A 192 1.84 -7.76 6.79
C GLU A 192 1.11 -6.56 7.42
N ALA A 193 0.12 -5.98 6.72
CA ALA A 193 -0.61 -4.82 7.19
C ALA A 193 -1.46 -5.11 8.44
N TYR A 194 -2.13 -6.26 8.48
CA TYR A 194 -3.10 -6.59 9.53
C TYR A 194 -2.61 -7.66 10.52
N GLY A 195 -1.36 -8.10 10.40
CA GLY A 195 -0.79 -9.15 11.25
C GLY A 195 -1.53 -10.48 11.09
N LEU A 196 -1.87 -10.84 9.86
CA LEU A 196 -2.60 -12.06 9.53
C LEU A 196 -1.65 -13.16 9.04
N VAL A 197 -2.11 -14.40 9.20
CA VAL A 197 -1.54 -15.59 8.58
C VAL A 197 -2.63 -16.21 7.73
N ARG A 198 -2.29 -16.47 6.46
CA ARG A 198 -3.16 -17.20 5.54
C ARG A 198 -3.08 -18.70 5.81
N TYR A 199 -4.21 -19.38 5.70
CA TYR A 199 -4.34 -20.83 5.69
C TYR A 199 -5.35 -21.22 4.60
N ASP A 200 -5.53 -22.52 4.35
CA ASP A 200 -6.23 -23.05 3.17
C ASP A 200 -7.62 -22.43 2.92
N THR A 201 -8.36 -22.09 3.97
CA THR A 201 -9.73 -21.55 3.87
C THR A 201 -9.90 -20.12 4.38
N GLY A 202 -8.81 -19.39 4.70
CA GLY A 202 -8.95 -18.00 5.12
C GLY A 202 -7.73 -17.36 5.79
N PHE A 203 -8.02 -16.37 6.65
CA PHE A 203 -7.03 -15.54 7.34
C PHE A 203 -7.32 -15.51 8.84
N ARG A 204 -6.28 -15.60 9.66
CA ARG A 204 -6.36 -15.47 11.12
C ARG A 204 -5.24 -14.58 11.65
N LYS A 205 -5.44 -13.93 12.80
CA LYS A 205 -4.36 -13.17 13.44
C LYS A 205 -3.18 -14.09 13.76
N ALA A 206 -1.97 -13.61 13.51
CA ALA A 206 -0.75 -14.30 13.91
C ALA A 206 -0.76 -14.51 15.44
N PRO A 207 -0.41 -15.70 15.94
CA PRO A 207 -0.25 -15.90 17.37
C PRO A 207 0.84 -14.95 17.88
N LYS A 208 0.57 -14.24 18.97
CA LYS A 208 1.61 -13.48 19.67
C LYS A 208 2.68 -14.49 20.08
N LEU A 209 3.89 -14.37 19.55
CA LEU A 209 5.03 -15.11 20.10
C LEU A 209 5.13 -14.75 21.57
N ALA A 210 4.83 -15.71 22.45
CA ALA A 210 5.13 -15.58 23.85
C ALA A 210 6.64 -15.41 23.96
N VAL A 211 7.08 -14.21 24.35
CA VAL A 211 8.46 -13.99 24.78
C VAL A 211 8.66 -14.93 25.96
N ARG A 212 9.38 -16.05 25.75
CA ARG A 212 9.87 -16.84 26.87
C ARG A 212 10.81 -15.93 27.64
N GLN A 213 10.36 -15.43 28.78
CA GLN A 213 11.29 -14.92 29.79
C GLN A 213 12.13 -16.12 30.21
N SER A 214 13.37 -16.17 29.72
CA SER A 214 14.39 -17.05 30.27
C SER A 214 14.72 -16.54 31.69
N ASN A 215 13.93 -16.97 32.67
CA ASN A 215 14.41 -17.06 34.05
C ASN A 215 15.30 -18.30 34.11
N ASP A 216 16.49 -18.20 33.51
CA ASP A 216 17.57 -19.13 33.84
C ASP A 216 18.11 -18.70 35.20
N ALA A 217 17.53 -19.32 36.23
CA ALA A 217 18.15 -19.44 37.53
C ALA A 217 19.56 -20.01 37.32
N VAL A 218 20.56 -19.25 37.75
CA VAL A 218 21.95 -19.70 37.86
C VAL A 218 21.97 -21.00 38.67
N PRO A 219 22.47 -22.12 38.15
CA PRO A 219 22.65 -23.33 38.94
C PRO A 219 23.76 -23.06 39.97
N ASP A 220 23.41 -23.28 41.23
CA ASP A 220 24.32 -23.23 42.38
C ASP A 220 25.57 -24.08 42.10
N SER A 221 26.74 -23.45 42.23
CA SER A 221 28.03 -24.08 41.94
C SER A 221 28.32 -25.16 42.99
N PRO A 222 28.82 -26.36 42.63
CA PRO A 222 29.14 -27.38 43.62
C PRO A 222 30.31 -26.92 44.51
N LYS A 223 30.13 -26.95 45.83
CA LYS A 223 31.21 -26.75 46.82
C LYS A 223 32.35 -27.77 46.60
N PRO A 224 33.63 -27.35 46.66
CA PRO A 224 34.75 -28.28 46.52
C PRO A 224 34.90 -29.19 47.76
N SER A 225 35.10 -30.48 47.51
CA SER A 225 35.37 -31.53 48.50
C SER A 225 36.72 -31.35 49.22
N PRO A 226 36.92 -31.91 50.42
CA PRO A 226 38.09 -31.62 51.26
C PRO A 226 39.36 -32.30 50.72
N GLY A 227 40.36 -31.51 50.37
CA GLY A 227 41.69 -31.96 49.98
C GLY A 227 42.48 -32.56 51.15
N HIS A 228 43.02 -33.74 50.91
CA HIS A 228 43.94 -34.51 51.76
C HIS A 228 45.24 -33.71 52.01
N LYS A 229 45.66 -33.53 53.27
CA LYS A 229 46.94 -32.88 53.63
C LYS A 229 48.11 -33.86 53.46
N PRO A 230 49.18 -33.53 52.71
CA PRO A 230 50.44 -34.24 52.82
C PRO A 230 51.28 -33.75 54.01
N LYS A 231 51.99 -34.68 54.65
CA LYS A 231 52.91 -34.46 55.79
C LYS A 231 54.15 -33.64 55.38
N PRO A 232 54.77 -32.89 56.32
CA PRO A 232 55.95 -32.08 56.03
C PRO A 232 57.24 -32.92 56.12
N THR A 233 58.16 -32.71 55.17
CA THR A 233 59.55 -33.18 55.29
C THR A 233 60.52 -32.08 54.86
N GLY A 234 61.15 -31.48 55.88
CA GLY A 234 62.54 -31.01 55.93
C GLY A 234 63.13 -30.18 54.79
N MET A 235 63.39 -28.90 55.07
CA MET A 235 64.54 -28.17 54.53
C MET A 235 65.71 -28.27 55.51
N LYS A 236 66.88 -28.65 54.98
CA LYS A 236 68.08 -27.83 55.13
C LYS A 236 68.41 -27.29 53.75
#